data_AF-A0A1S8KL11-F1
#
_entry.id   AF-A0A1S8KL11-F1
#
_cell.length_a   1.000
_cell.length_b   1.000
_cell.length_c   1.000
_cell.angle_alpha   90.00
_cell.angle_beta   90.00
_cell.angle_gamma   90.00
#
_symmetry.space_group_name_H-M   'P 1'
#
loop_
_entity.id
_entity.type
_entity.pdbx_description
1 polymer ?
#
loop_
_entity_poly.entity_id
_entity_poly.type
_entity_poly.pdbx_seq_one_letter_code
_entity_poly.pdbx_strand_id
1 'polypeptide(L)' 'MKLFVGIDVSSEKLDVCFLTDDNQLSILSEISVANDIEGASFIRETILEFNDSYHFDQIVIGMESTSMYSFHPSMF' A
#
# COMPACT_ATOMS: atom_id res chain seq x y z
N MET A 1 -0.57 -16.57 -5.47
CA MET A 1 0.24 -15.34 -5.58
C MET A 1 -0.27 -14.32 -4.57
N LYS A 2 0.61 -13.58 -3.92
CA LYS A 2 0.29 -12.57 -2.91
C LYS A 2 0.72 -11.19 -3.39
N LEU A 3 -0.03 -10.18 -2.95
CA LEU A 3 0.34 -8.78 -3.04
C LEU A 3 0.83 -8.33 -1.67
N PHE A 4 2.09 -7.89 -1.59
CA PHE A 4 2.61 -7.17 -0.44
C PHE A 4 2.50 -5.67 -0.69
N VAL A 5 1.98 -4.94 0.29
CA VAL A 5 1.89 -3.47 0.26
C VAL A 5 2.68 -2.95 1.44
N GLY A 6 3.85 -2.38 1.18
CA GLY A 6 4.66 -1.69 2.18
C GLY A 6 4.26 -0.22 2.23
N ILE A 7 3.93 0.30 3.41
CA ILE A 7 3.59 1.71 3.62
C ILE A 7 4.55 2.30 4.65
N ASP A 8 5.34 3.28 4.22
CA ASP A 8 6.11 4.17 5.10
C ASP A 8 5.29 5.45 5.35
N VAL A 9 4.98 5.69 6.62
CA VAL A 9 4.06 6.75 7.05
C VAL A 9 4.83 7.92 7.65
N SER A 10 4.66 9.10 7.04
CA SER A 10 5.08 10.38 7.61
C SER A 10 3.86 11.27 7.91
N SER A 11 4.07 12.40 8.56
CA SER A 11 2.99 13.34 8.86
C SER A 11 2.35 13.96 7.61
N GLU A 12 3.08 14.04 6.49
CA GLU A 12 2.63 14.73 5.28
C GLU A 12 2.33 13.79 4.11
N LYS A 13 2.99 12.63 4.06
CA LYS A 13 2.92 11.70 2.94
C LYS A 13 2.95 10.23 3.37
N LEU A 14 2.41 9.39 2.49
CA LEU A 14 2.47 7.93 2.52
C LEU A 14 3.30 7.49 1.32
N ASP A 15 4.46 6.88 1.59
CA ASP A 15 5.28 6.26 0.55
C ASP A 15 4.92 4.77 0.50
N VAL A 16 4.42 4.31 -0.65
CA VAL A 16 3.81 2.98 -0.79
C VAL A 16 4.51 2.19 -1.88
N CYS A 17 4.88 0.95 -1.57
CA CYS A 17 5.49 0.00 -2.49
C CYS A 17 4.63 -1.25 -2.62
N PHE A 18 4.31 -1.64 -3.85
CA PHE A 18 3.52 -2.83 -4.17
C PHE A 18 4.43 -3.92 -4.73
N LEU A 19 4.49 -5.07 -4.08
CA LEU A 19 5.38 -6.19 -4.42
C LEU A 19 4.57 -7.48 -4.62
N THR A 20 5.02 -8.33 -5.52
CA THR A 20 4.50 -9.71 -5.64
C THR A 20 5.31 -10.68 -4.79
N ASP A 21 4.78 -11.88 -4.52
CA ASP A 21 5.50 -12.96 -3.81
C ASP A 21 6.35 -13.87 -4.71
N ASP A 22 6.70 -13.42 -5.93
CA ASP A 22 7.67 -14.13 -6.77
C ASP A 22 9.06 -14.17 -6.10
N ASN A 23 9.93 -15.09 -6.53
CA ASN A 23 11.32 -15.21 -6.07
C ASN A 23 12.12 -13.89 -6.13
N GLN A 24 11.74 -12.94 -7.00
CA GLN A 24 12.38 -11.64 -7.14
C GLN A 24 11.69 -10.51 -6.37
N LEU A 25 10.57 -10.76 -5.67
CA LEU A 25 9.74 -9.73 -5.05
C LEU A 25 9.47 -8.57 -6.01
N SER A 26 8.95 -8.87 -7.21
CA SER A 26 8.85 -7.87 -8.28
C SER A 26 7.97 -6.70 -7.86
N ILE A 27 8.52 -5.49 -8.02
CA ILE A 27 7.81 -4.22 -7.80
C ILE A 27 6.80 -4.01 -8.91
N LEU A 28 5.53 -3.90 -8.54
CA LEU A 28 4.43 -3.54 -9.45
C LEU A 28 4.32 -2.02 -9.59
N SER A 29 4.47 -1.29 -8.49
CA SER A 29 4.41 0.16 -8.46
C SER A 29 5.01 0.73 -7.17
N GLU A 30 5.48 1.96 -7.26
CA GLU A 30 5.91 2.79 -6.14
C GLU A 30 5.27 4.16 -6.30
N ILE A 31 4.54 4.59 -5.28
CA ILE A 31 3.81 5.85 -5.28
C ILE A 31 4.06 6.61 -3.98
N SER A 32 3.99 7.93 -4.06
CA SER A 32 3.95 8.81 -2.89
C SER A 32 2.66 9.63 -2.96
N VAL A 33 1.82 9.50 -1.95
CA VAL A 33 0.55 10.25 -1.84
C VAL A 33 0.52 11.06 -0.56
N ALA A 34 -0.39 12.03 -0.47
CA ALA A 34 -0.58 12.80 0.77
C ALA A 34 -1.07 11.87 1.90
N ASN A 35 -0.68 12.15 3.14
CA ASN A 35 -1.23 11.47 4.32
C ASN A 35 -2.58 12.08 4.71
N ASP A 36 -3.57 11.87 3.86
CA ASP A 36 -4.95 12.27 4.06
C ASP A 36 -5.91 11.18 3.54
N ILE A 37 -7.21 11.48 3.58
CA ILE A 37 -8.26 10.54 3.15
C ILE A 37 -8.17 10.25 1.65
N GLU A 38 -7.79 11.23 0.83
CA GLU A 38 -7.71 11.07 -0.62
C GLU A 38 -6.51 10.18 -0.99
N GLY A 39 -5.35 10.38 -0.34
CA GLY A 39 -4.18 9.53 -0.51
C GLY A 39 -4.44 8.09 -0.05
N ALA A 40 -5.07 7.90 1.11
CA ALA A 40 -5.46 6.57 1.58
C ALA A 40 -6.45 5.89 0.62
N SER A 41 -7.44 6.64 0.10
CA SER A 41 -8.40 6.14 -0.87
C SER A 41 -7.72 5.74 -2.18
N PHE A 42 -6.76 6.53 -2.66
CA PHE A 42 -5.98 6.21 -3.86
C PHE A 42 -5.19 4.90 -3.71
N ILE A 43 -4.57 4.68 -2.54
CA ILE A 43 -3.86 3.41 -2.25
C ILE A 43 -4.85 2.24 -2.30
N ARG A 44 -6.03 2.38 -1.67
CA ARG A 44 -7.08 1.34 -1.69
C ARG A 44 -7.54 1.01 -3.10
N GLU A 45 -7.82 2.01 -3.94
CA GLU A 45 -8.24 1.77 -5.32
C GLU A 45 -7.13 1.08 -6.13
N THR A 46 -5.87 1.50 -5.95
CA THR A 46 -4.71 0.84 -6.58
C THR A 46 -4.61 -0.65 -6.19
N ILE A 47 -4.83 -0.98 -4.91
CA ILE A 47 -4.87 -2.37 -4.44
C ILE A 47 -5.97 -3.17 -5.16
N LEU A 48 -7.16 -2.57 -5.31
CA LEU A 48 -8.30 -3.22 -5.97
C LEU A 48 -8.03 -3.44 -7.47
N GLU A 49 -7.45 -2.45 -8.16
CA GLU A 49 -7.07 -2.56 -9.58
C GLU A 49 -6.04 -3.68 -9.82
N PHE A 50 -5.03 -3.79 -8.94
CA PHE A 50 -4.07 -4.88 -9.01
C PHE A 50 -4.71 -6.22 -8.70
N ASN A 51 -5.62 -6.29 -7.73
CA ASN A 51 -6.30 -7.54 -7.44
C ASN A 51 -7.23 -8.01 -8.56
N ASP A 52 -7.88 -7.08 -9.27
CA ASP A 52 -8.69 -7.39 -10.46
C ASP A 52 -7.82 -7.91 -11.62
N SER A 53 -6.65 -7.30 -11.82
CA SER A 53 -5.74 -7.65 -12.92
C SER A 53 -4.97 -8.96 -12.72
N TYR A 54 -4.55 -9.25 -11.48
CA TYR A 54 -3.64 -10.35 -11.17
C TYR A 54 -4.27 -11.47 -10.34
N HIS A 55 -5.46 -11.26 -9.79
CA HIS A 55 -6.21 -12.23 -8.98
C HIS A 55 -5.38 -12.81 -7.82
N PHE A 56 -4.91 -11.96 -6.90
CA PHE A 56 -4.12 -12.41 -5.75
C PHE A 56 -4.95 -13.26 -4.79
N ASP A 57 -4.36 -14.33 -4.26
CA ASP A 57 -4.98 -15.17 -3.24
C ASP A 57 -4.98 -14.50 -1.85
N GLN A 58 -4.03 -13.59 -1.63
CA GLN A 58 -3.85 -12.89 -0.36
C GLN A 58 -3.22 -11.53 -0.59
N ILE A 59 -3.68 -10.53 0.16
CA ILE A 59 -3.09 -9.20 0.23
C ILE A 59 -2.53 -9.01 1.64
N VAL A 60 -1.27 -8.62 1.76
CA VAL A 60 -0.55 -8.44 3.02
C VAL A 60 -0.06 -7.00 3.08
N ILE A 61 -0.63 -6.21 3.99
CA ILE A 61 -0.26 -4.81 4.16
C ILE A 61 0.65 -4.70 5.38
N GLY A 62 1.88 -4.28 5.15
CA GLY A 62 2.86 -3.96 6.18
C GLY A 62 3.01 -2.44 6.28
N MET A 63 2.82 -1.90 7.48
CA MET A 63 2.92 -0.47 7.72
C MET A 63 4.00 -0.20 8.76
N GLU A 64 4.96 0.63 8.41
CA GLU A 64 5.88 1.25 9.38
C GLU A 64 5.35 2.65 9.71
N SER A 65 5.12 2.93 10.99
CA SER A 65 4.71 4.26 11.44
C SER A 65 5.52 4.67 12.66
N THR A 66 6.07 5.87 12.59
CA THR A 66 6.67 6.53 13.75
C THR A 66 5.60 7.44 14.38
N SER A 67 5.11 7.09 15.58
CA SER A 67 3.99 7.78 16.29
C SER A 67 2.59 7.52 15.69
N MET A 68 1.64 8.45 15.90
CA MET A 68 0.20 8.33 15.62
C MET A 68 -0.23 8.88 14.25
N TYR A 69 0.66 8.88 13.25
CA TYR A 69 0.34 9.41 11.91
C TYR A 69 -0.33 8.37 11.00
N SER A 70 -0.51 7.15 11.48
CA SER A 70 -1.13 6.05 10.73
C SER A 70 -2.66 6.06 10.70
N PHE A 71 -3.33 7.09 11.23
CA PHE A 71 -4.78 7.06 11.40
C PHE A 71 -5.53 6.85 10.06
N HIS A 72 -5.18 7.59 9.02
CA HIS A 72 -5.79 7.45 7.70
C HIS A 72 -5.55 6.08 7.07
N PRO A 73 -4.29 5.59 6.91
CA PRO A 73 -4.04 4.28 6.31
C PRO A 73 -4.47 3.09 7.18
N SER A 74 -4.74 3.28 8.49
CA SER A 74 -5.19 2.19 9.36
C SER A 74 -6.71 2.00 9.36
N MET A 75 -7.47 3.03 8.98
CA MET A 75 -8.93 3.05 9.12
C MET A 75 -9.67 2.95 7.79
N PHE A 76 -8.98 3.20 6.67
CA PHE A 76 -9.53 3.18 5.31
C PHE A 76 -8.84 2.10 4.46
#